data_AF-A0A948VQ56-F1
#
_entry.id   AF-A0A948VQ56-F1
#
_cell.length_a   1.000
_cell.length_b   1.000
_cell.length_c   1.000
_cell.angle_alpha   90.00
_cell.angle_beta   90.00
_cell.angle_gamma   90.00
#
_symmetry.space_group_name_H-M   'P 1'
#
loop_
_entity.id
_entity.type
_entity.pdbx_description
1 polymer ?
#
loop_
_entity_poly.entity_id
_entity_poly.type
_entity_poly.pdbx_seq_one_letter_code
_entity_poly.pdbx_strand_id
1 'polypeptide(L)'
;MKKNFNKILLVLILFFSFLVRIYSLEKIPPSLNWDEVSHGYNAYSIIKTGKDEWGITLPLIFRAYGDYKLPFYIYLTTIPV
;
A
#
# COMPACT_ATOMS: atom_id res chain seq x y z
N MET A 1 -20.56 4.03 35.36
CA MET A 1 -19.09 3.84 35.31
C MET A 1 -18.58 2.84 34.25
N LYS A 2 -19.39 1.93 33.67
CA LYS A 2 -18.93 0.94 32.67
C LYS A 2 -18.57 1.48 31.26
N LYS A 3 -18.96 2.72 30.90
CA LYS A 3 -18.79 3.28 29.54
C LYS A 3 -17.32 3.47 29.12
N ASN A 4 -16.41 3.67 30.09
CA ASN A 4 -14.98 3.86 29.81
C ASN A 4 -14.24 2.53 29.60
N PHE A 5 -14.70 1.44 30.21
CA PHE A 5 -14.07 0.14 30.09
C PHE A 5 -14.11 -0.39 28.66
N ASN A 6 -15.26 -0.28 27.98
CA ASN A 6 -15.39 -0.72 26.59
C ASN A 6 -14.49 0.10 25.63
N LYS A 7 -14.29 1.40 25.90
CA LYS A 7 -13.40 2.25 25.09
C LYS A 7 -11.94 1.86 25.29
N ILE A 8 -11.53 1.64 26.53
CA ILE A 8 -10.17 1.18 26.86
C ILE A 8 -9.91 -0.18 26.21
N LEU A 9 -10.87 -1.10 26.30
CA LEU A 9 -10.79 -2.41 25.67
C LEU A 9 -10.65 -2.29 24.13
N LEU A 10 -11.43 -1.41 23.49
CA LEU A 10 -11.32 -1.18 22.05
C LEU A 10 -9.94 -0.63 21.66
N VAL A 11 -9.41 0.33 22.42
CA VAL A 11 -8.06 0.87 22.19
C VAL A 11 -7.01 -0.23 22.33
N LEU A 12 -7.12 -1.08 23.35
CA LEU A 12 -6.22 -2.21 23.55
C LEU A 12 -6.28 -3.21 22.39
N ILE A 13 -7.47 -3.53 21.88
CA ILE A 13 -7.64 -4.43 20.73
C ILE A 13 -7.00 -3.83 19.48
N LEU A 14 -7.24 -2.54 19.20
CA LEU A 14 -6.64 -1.87 18.05
C LEU A 14 -5.11 -1.80 18.16
N PHE A 15 -4.60 -1.47 19.34
CA PHE A 15 -3.16 -1.43 19.59
C PHE A 15 -2.51 -2.80 19.45
N PHE A 16 -3.12 -3.85 20.01
CA PHE A 16 -2.65 -5.22 19.86
C PHE A 16 -2.69 -5.68 18.40
N SER A 17 -3.77 -5.39 17.67
CA SER A 17 -3.89 -5.69 16.25
C SER A 17 -2.80 -5.01 15.41
N PHE A 18 -2.48 -3.74 15.72
CA PHE A 18 -1.40 -3.01 15.07
C PHE A 18 -0.03 -3.65 15.33
N LEU A 19 0.27 -4.03 16.58
CA LEU A 19 1.52 -4.72 16.92
C LEU A 19 1.67 -6.04 16.17
N VAL A 20 0.62 -6.86 16.13
CA VAL A 20 0.63 -8.13 15.40
C VAL A 20 0.81 -7.91 13.90
N ARG A 21 0.21 -6.86 13.32
CA ARG A 21 0.31 -6.56 11.89
C ARG A 21 1.72 -6.17 11.45
N ILE A 22 2.48 -5.50 12.33
CA ILE A 22 3.84 -5.00 12.03
C ILE A 22 4.91 -5.99 12.46
N TYR A 23 4.60 -6.89 13.38
CA TYR A 23 5.54 -7.88 13.86
C TYR A 23 6.05 -8.76 12.71
N SER A 24 7.37 -8.70 12.48
CA SER A 24 8.08 -9.48 11.46
C SER A 24 7.69 -9.19 10.00
N LEU A 25 7.24 -7.97 9.67
CA LEU A 25 6.96 -7.58 8.27
C LEU A 25 8.12 -7.82 7.30
N GLU A 26 9.37 -7.70 7.76
CA GLU A 26 10.56 -7.96 6.93
C GLU A 26 10.80 -9.44 6.63
N LYS A 27 10.22 -10.34 7.43
CA LYS A 27 10.45 -11.79 7.34
C LYS A 27 9.23 -12.54 6.82
N ILE A 28 8.03 -12.00 6.99
CA ILE A 28 6.76 -12.67 6.68
C ILE A 28 5.77 -11.67 6.07
N PRO A 29 5.29 -11.91 4.83
CA PRO A 29 5.76 -12.90 3.87
C PRO A 29 7.16 -12.56 3.34
N PRO A 30 7.97 -13.55 2.93
CA PRO A 30 9.34 -13.32 2.46
C PRO A 30 9.42 -12.57 1.11
N SER A 31 8.31 -12.46 0.38
CA SER A 31 8.24 -11.75 -0.89
C SER A 31 6.96 -10.92 -0.99
N LEU A 32 7.08 -9.77 -1.64
CA LEU A 32 5.94 -8.94 -2.02
C LEU A 32 5.06 -9.66 -3.03
N ASN A 33 3.76 -9.37 -2.97
CA ASN A 33 2.84 -9.82 -4.01
C ASN A 33 3.17 -9.10 -5.33
N TRP A 34 2.93 -9.76 -6.46
CA TRP A 34 3.15 -9.18 -7.78
C TRP A 34 2.35 -7.88 -8.00
N ASP A 35 1.18 -7.75 -7.39
CA ASP A 35 0.41 -6.51 -7.44
C ASP A 35 1.08 -5.36 -6.69
N GLU A 36 1.67 -5.64 -5.53
CA GLU A 36 2.39 -4.65 -4.72
C GLU A 36 3.66 -4.19 -5.45
N VAL A 37 4.38 -5.14 -6.07
CA VAL A 37 5.57 -4.84 -6.89
C VAL A 37 5.20 -3.99 -8.10
N SER A 38 4.12 -4.35 -8.81
CA SER A 38 3.63 -3.59 -9.97
C SER A 38 3.22 -2.16 -9.58
N HIS A 39 2.54 -1.97 -8.45
CA HIS A 39 2.20 -0.64 -7.94
C HIS A 39 3.43 0.17 -7.54
N GLY A 40 4.36 -0.44 -6.79
CA GLY A 40 5.60 0.21 -6.36
C GLY A 40 6.48 0.62 -7.54
N TYR A 41 6.60 -0.24 -8.55
CA TYR A 41 7.39 0.06 -9.75
C TYR A 41 6.79 1.21 -10.56
N ASN A 42 5.47 1.19 -10.78
CA ASN A 42 4.81 2.28 -11.49
C ASN A 42 4.90 3.61 -10.71
N ALA A 43 4.73 3.58 -9.38
CA ALA A 43 4.91 4.77 -8.55
C ALA A 43 6.35 5.30 -8.64
N TYR A 44 7.35 4.42 -8.54
CA TYR A 44 8.76 4.78 -8.71
C TYR A 44 9.04 5.39 -10.10
N SER A 45 8.51 4.77 -11.16
CA SER A 45 8.65 5.27 -12.54
C SER A 45 8.03 6.65 -12.73
N ILE A 46 6.84 6.88 -12.15
CA ILE A 46 6.16 8.18 -12.16
C ILE A 46 7.01 9.25 -11.46
N ILE A 47 7.57 8.95 -10.27
CA ILE A 47 8.46 9.90 -9.58
C ILE A 47 9.69 10.24 -10.43
N LYS A 48 10.29 9.23 -11.08
CA LYS A 48 11.56 9.40 -11.80
C LYS A 48 11.39 10.04 -13.17
N THR A 49 10.32 9.72 -13.88
CA THR A 49 10.17 10.03 -15.31
C THR A 49 8.83 10.68 -15.67
N GLY A 50 7.88 10.72 -14.74
CA GLY A 50 6.50 11.12 -15.02
C GLY A 50 5.71 10.09 -15.83
N LYS A 51 6.26 8.89 -16.06
CA LYS A 51 5.69 7.85 -16.92
C LYS A 51 5.49 6.53 -16.19
N ASP A 52 4.53 5.74 -16.65
CA ASP A 52 4.32 4.37 -16.19
C ASP A 52 5.29 3.36 -16.82
N GLU A 53 5.13 2.08 -16.49
CA GLU A 53 5.92 0.96 -17.02
C GLU A 53 5.83 0.80 -18.55
N TRP A 54 4.83 1.42 -19.20
CA TRP A 54 4.62 1.40 -20.65
C TRP A 54 5.01 2.72 -21.34
N GLY A 55 5.58 3.67 -20.60
CA GLY A 55 6.01 4.97 -21.13
C GLY A 55 4.87 5.99 -21.30
N ILE A 56 3.67 5.70 -20.81
CA ILE A 56 2.53 6.62 -20.82
C ILE A 56 2.77 7.67 -19.74
N THR A 57 2.64 8.95 -20.11
CA THR A 57 2.86 10.06 -19.18
C THR A 57 1.60 10.28 -18.34
N LEU A 58 1.75 10.25 -17.02
CA LEU A 58 0.69 10.45 -16.03
C LEU A 58 -0.63 9.75 -16.40
N PRO A 59 -0.65 8.40 -16.55
CA PRO A 59 -1.85 7.70 -16.96
C PRO A 59 -2.95 7.81 -15.91
N LEU A 60 -4.19 7.88 -16.39
CA LEU A 60 -5.40 7.77 -15.56
C LEU A 60 -5.83 6.31 -15.35
N ILE A 61 -5.24 5.38 -16.08
CA ILE A 61 -5.45 3.94 -15.95
C ILE A 61 -4.11 3.28 -16.24
N PHE A 62 -3.59 2.51 -15.28
CA PHE A 62 -2.31 1.81 -15.43
C PHE A 62 -2.56 0.43 -16.02
N ARG A 63 -1.86 0.09 -17.08
CA ARG A 63 -1.88 -1.27 -17.63
C ARG A 63 -1.00 -2.16 -16.76
N ALA A 64 -1.47 -3.34 -16.40
CA ALA A 64 -0.71 -4.32 -15.62
C ALA A 64 -1.06 -5.75 -16.05
N TYR A 65 -0.10 -6.50 -16.61
CA TYR A 65 -0.19 -7.93 -16.96
C TYR A 65 -1.59 -8.48 -17.32
N GLY A 66 -2.21 -7.93 -18.37
CA GLY A 66 -3.52 -8.41 -18.86
C GLY A 66 -4.75 -7.80 -18.15
N ASP A 67 -4.52 -6.92 -17.19
CA ASP A 67 -5.53 -6.15 -16.45
C ASP A 67 -5.20 -4.64 -16.45
N TYR A 68 -6.11 -3.85 -15.89
CA TYR A 68 -5.99 -2.41 -15.72
C TYR A 68 -6.23 -2.00 -14.27
N LYS A 69 -5.30 -1.22 -13.73
CA LYS A 69 -5.29 -0.77 -12.34
C LYS A 69 -5.68 0.69 -12.24
N LEU A 70 -6.48 0.99 -11.21
CA LEU A 70 -6.87 2.35 -10.90
C LEU A 70 -5.66 3.18 -10.44
N PRO A 71 -5.57 4.45 -10.85
CA PRO A 71 -4.37 5.25 -10.70
C PRO A 71 -4.17 5.74 -9.26
N PHE A 72 -5.25 5.82 -8.48
CA PHE A 72 -5.26 6.47 -7.18
C PHE A 72 -4.25 5.85 -6.20
N TYR A 73 -4.23 4.52 -6.08
CA TYR A 73 -3.28 3.83 -5.21
C TYR A 73 -1.84 4.00 -5.66
N ILE A 74 -1.58 4.04 -6.97
CA ILE A 74 -0.23 4.20 -7.52
C ILE A 74 0.28 5.61 -7.26
N TYR A 75 -0.53 6.63 -7.53
CA TYR A 75 -0.16 8.02 -7.24
C TYR A 75 0.04 8.27 -5.74
N LEU A 76 -0.81 7.72 -4.86
CA LEU A 76 -0.57 7.86 -3.42
C LEU A 76 0.74 7.19 -2.97
N THR A 77 1.10 6.06 -3.58
CA THR A 77 2.38 5.38 -3.32
C THR A 77 3.58 6.19 -3.79
N THR A 78 3.40 7.24 -4.60
CA THR A 78 4.51 8.15 -4.95
C THR A 78 4.97 9.03 -3.79
N ILE A 79 4.15 9.16 -2.74
CA ILE A 79 4.49 9.90 -1.54
C ILE A 79 5.39 8.99 -0.70
N PRO A 80 6.68 9.34 -0.48
CA PRO A 80 7.56 8.55 0.35
C PRO A 80 7.04 8.54 1.79
N VAL A 81 7.07 7.36 2.43
CA VAL A 81 6.81 7.14 3.86
C VAL A 81 8.12 6.91 4.58
#